data_AF-A0A9P7YVK7-F1
#
_entry.id   AF-A0A9P7YVK7-F1
#
_cell.length_a   1.000
_cell.length_b   1.000
_cell.length_c   1.000
_cell.angle_alpha   90.00
_cell.angle_beta   90.00
_cell.angle_gamma   90.00
#
_symmetry.space_group_name_H-M   'P 1'
#
loop_
_entity.id
_entity.type
_entity.pdbx_description
1 polymer ?
#
loop_
_entity_poly.entity_id
_entity_poly.type
_entity_poly.pdbx_seq_one_letter_code
_entity_poly.pdbx_strand_id
1 'polypeptide(L)'
;MADEGASKNAAAKARIIKHLNADHQKSLTYYLQHYNSLSSFEARSAQLTDITFDAMTFSISWGNTSTVPIYPPMKSWSEARVRTVEMDRESRKALGISPVSITEYEPPKNIFHVTIFALCVLAVVVFATKQWIAPGTFVYDKILPFWPGGPEWFLWISNAIALPVVGIHVAETVYLDYAKLYKYGVVRGSALWFKWIASSMIEGRGAYDRIMATAQKKELEDEKQKH
;
A
#
# COMPACT_ATOMS: atom_id res chain seq x y z
N MET A 1 -41.75 -27.18 -11.82
CA MET A 1 -41.30 -25.87 -12.38
C MET A 1 -40.85 -24.88 -11.29
N ALA A 2 -41.61 -24.67 -10.20
CA ALA A 2 -41.17 -23.77 -9.10
C ALA A 2 -39.88 -24.24 -8.38
N ASP A 3 -39.77 -25.55 -8.13
CA ASP A 3 -38.62 -26.18 -7.47
C ASP A 3 -37.32 -26.08 -8.31
N GLU A 4 -37.45 -26.23 -9.62
CA GLU A 4 -36.31 -26.13 -10.56
C GLU A 4 -35.79 -24.69 -10.67
N GLY A 5 -36.67 -23.68 -10.61
CA GLY A 5 -36.30 -22.27 -10.59
C GLY A 5 -35.59 -21.87 -9.29
N ALA A 6 -36.06 -22.37 -8.15
CA ALA A 6 -35.42 -22.14 -6.85
C ALA A 6 -34.01 -22.77 -6.80
N SER A 7 -33.85 -24.00 -7.30
CA SER A 7 -32.57 -24.69 -7.40
C SER A 7 -31.56 -23.95 -8.31
N LYS A 8 -32.00 -23.46 -9.48
CA LYS A 8 -31.14 -22.66 -10.38
C LYS A 8 -30.68 -21.36 -9.74
N ASN A 9 -31.55 -20.67 -9.01
CA ASN A 9 -31.22 -19.44 -8.29
C ASN A 9 -30.23 -19.69 -7.15
N ALA A 10 -30.40 -20.76 -6.38
CA ALA A 10 -29.46 -21.17 -5.34
C ALA A 10 -28.07 -21.47 -5.92
N ALA A 11 -28.02 -22.18 -7.05
CA ALA A 11 -26.77 -22.49 -7.74
C ALA A 11 -26.08 -21.22 -8.29
N ALA A 12 -26.85 -20.25 -8.83
CA ALA A 12 -26.31 -18.98 -9.29
C ALA A 12 -25.71 -18.16 -8.14
N LYS A 13 -26.46 -18.03 -7.04
CA LYS A 13 -26.01 -17.37 -5.80
C LYS A 13 -24.71 -17.97 -5.27
N ALA A 14 -24.63 -19.30 -5.15
CA ALA A 14 -23.45 -19.99 -4.67
C ALA A 14 -22.21 -19.73 -5.55
N ARG A 15 -22.38 -19.70 -6.88
CA ARG A 15 -21.29 -19.37 -7.81
C ARG A 15 -20.80 -17.93 -7.64
N ILE A 16 -21.71 -16.98 -7.47
CA ILE A 16 -21.38 -15.56 -7.26
C ILE A 16 -20.59 -15.41 -5.96
N ILE A 17 -21.07 -15.98 -4.85
CA ILE A 17 -20.38 -15.91 -3.55
C ILE A 17 -18.97 -16.50 -3.66
N LYS A 18 -18.84 -17.69 -4.25
CA LYS A 18 -17.55 -18.36 -4.44
C LYS A 18 -16.59 -17.49 -5.27
N HIS A 19 -17.05 -16.94 -6.39
CA HIS A 19 -16.23 -16.09 -7.25
C HIS A 19 -15.77 -14.81 -6.55
N LEU A 20 -16.68 -14.13 -5.85
CA LEU A 20 -16.35 -12.88 -5.16
C LEU A 20 -15.34 -13.10 -4.03
N ASN A 21 -15.51 -14.15 -3.21
CA ASN A 21 -14.54 -14.47 -2.16
C ASN A 21 -13.18 -14.91 -2.73
N ALA A 22 -13.15 -15.59 -3.87
CA ALA A 22 -11.91 -16.06 -4.49
C ALA A 22 -11.12 -14.92 -5.17
N ASP A 23 -11.81 -14.11 -5.97
CA ASP A 23 -11.16 -13.22 -6.94
C ASP A 23 -11.30 -11.74 -6.58
N HIS A 24 -12.24 -11.37 -5.71
CA HIS A 24 -12.62 -9.97 -5.43
C HIS A 24 -12.51 -9.60 -3.94
N GLN A 25 -11.68 -10.30 -3.18
CA GLN A 25 -11.50 -10.11 -1.74
C GLN A 25 -11.21 -8.63 -1.34
N LYS A 26 -10.45 -7.90 -2.17
CA LYS A 26 -10.19 -6.46 -1.96
C LYS A 26 -11.47 -5.64 -2.08
N SER A 27 -12.28 -5.87 -3.10
CA SER A 27 -13.56 -5.18 -3.30
C SER A 27 -14.51 -5.41 -2.13
N LEU A 28 -14.59 -6.64 -1.62
CA LEU A 28 -15.40 -6.95 -0.43
C LEU A 28 -14.97 -6.14 0.80
N THR A 29 -13.65 -6.00 0.98
CA THR A 29 -13.07 -5.19 2.05
C THR A 29 -13.37 -3.70 1.85
N TYR A 30 -13.43 -3.22 0.61
CA TYR A 30 -13.78 -1.84 0.27
C TYR A 30 -15.27 -1.54 0.48
N TYR A 31 -16.16 -2.48 0.17
CA TYR A 31 -17.60 -2.31 0.42
C TYR A 31 -17.86 -2.05 1.90
N LEU A 32 -17.28 -2.86 2.78
CA LEU A 32 -17.44 -2.71 4.23
C LEU A 32 -16.83 -1.39 4.76
N GLN A 33 -15.67 -1.00 4.26
CA GLN A 33 -15.07 0.29 4.64
C GLN A 33 -15.94 1.46 4.18
N HIS A 34 -16.50 1.41 2.98
CA HIS A 34 -17.28 2.51 2.43
C HIS A 34 -18.70 2.57 3.01
N TYR A 35 -19.46 1.48 2.92
CA TYR A 35 -20.89 1.47 3.25
C TYR A 35 -21.16 1.27 4.74
N ASN A 36 -20.24 0.64 5.49
CA ASN A 36 -20.39 0.43 6.93
C ASN A 36 -19.37 1.22 7.78
N SER A 37 -18.51 2.03 7.16
CA SER A 37 -17.46 2.80 7.84
C SER A 37 -16.51 1.95 8.69
N LEU A 38 -16.35 0.66 8.37
CA LEU A 38 -15.40 -0.19 9.08
C LEU A 38 -13.96 0.24 8.77
N SER A 39 -13.05 0.06 9.71
CA SER A 39 -11.63 0.23 9.43
C SER A 39 -11.11 -0.85 8.48
N SER A 40 -10.01 -0.58 7.79
CA SER A 40 -9.32 -1.58 6.94
C SER A 40 -8.92 -2.83 7.73
N PHE A 41 -8.65 -2.68 9.04
CA PHE A 41 -8.31 -3.79 9.91
C PHE A 41 -9.51 -4.68 10.23
N GLU A 42 -10.67 -4.10 10.53
CA GLU A 42 -11.90 -4.86 10.82
C GLU A 42 -12.42 -5.59 9.57
N ALA A 43 -12.31 -4.95 8.41
CA ALA A 43 -12.77 -5.50 7.14
C ALA A 43 -11.81 -6.54 6.51
N ARG A 44 -10.56 -6.66 7.00
CA ARG A 44 -9.50 -7.47 6.34
C ARG A 44 -9.84 -8.95 6.16
N SER A 45 -10.68 -9.49 7.04
CA SER A 45 -11.08 -10.90 7.03
C SER A 45 -12.49 -11.11 6.50
N ALA A 46 -13.04 -10.13 5.76
CA ALA A 46 -14.38 -10.21 5.21
C ALA A 46 -14.58 -11.49 4.39
N GLN A 47 -15.67 -12.19 4.62
CA GLN A 47 -16.11 -13.28 3.77
C GLN A 47 -17.57 -13.06 3.46
N LEU A 48 -17.92 -12.96 2.17
CA LEU A 48 -19.30 -12.91 1.75
C LEU A 48 -19.94 -14.26 2.07
N THR A 49 -20.92 -14.26 2.97
CA THR A 49 -21.64 -15.47 3.40
C THR A 49 -22.98 -15.60 2.72
N ASP A 50 -23.62 -14.48 2.41
CA ASP A 50 -24.92 -14.43 1.76
C ASP A 50 -25.06 -13.23 0.83
N ILE A 51 -25.92 -13.35 -0.17
CA ILE A 51 -26.31 -12.25 -1.06
C ILE A 51 -27.78 -12.42 -1.42
N THR A 52 -28.52 -11.33 -1.38
CA THR A 52 -29.90 -11.17 -1.85
C THR A 52 -29.90 -10.17 -3.00
N PHE A 53 -31.08 -9.80 -3.49
CA PHE A 53 -31.20 -8.79 -4.54
C PHE A 53 -30.92 -7.37 -4.06
N ASP A 54 -31.03 -7.12 -2.77
CA ASP A 54 -30.94 -5.81 -2.15
C ASP A 54 -29.80 -5.70 -1.11
N ALA A 55 -29.10 -6.79 -0.78
CA ALA A 55 -28.04 -6.78 0.21
C ALA A 55 -26.99 -7.89 0.04
N MET A 56 -25.81 -7.66 0.62
CA MET A 56 -24.74 -8.63 0.82
C MET A 56 -24.46 -8.78 2.31
N THR A 57 -24.34 -10.01 2.79
CA THR A 57 -24.01 -10.30 4.20
C THR A 57 -22.61 -10.89 4.29
N PHE A 58 -21.83 -10.36 5.21
CA PHE A 58 -20.43 -10.70 5.44
C PHE A 58 -20.24 -11.27 6.84
N SER A 59 -19.42 -12.29 6.95
CA SER A 59 -18.69 -12.58 8.18
C SER A 59 -17.42 -11.72 8.21
N ILE A 60 -17.17 -11.05 9.33
CA ILE A 60 -15.94 -10.28 9.58
C ILE A 60 -15.21 -10.83 10.81
N SER A 61 -14.12 -10.19 11.21
CA SER A 61 -13.31 -10.64 12.35
C SER A 61 -14.14 -10.79 13.62
N TRP A 62 -13.74 -11.75 14.47
CA TRP A 62 -14.39 -12.05 15.76
C TRP A 62 -15.83 -12.58 15.66
N GLY A 63 -16.22 -13.13 14.51
CA GLY A 63 -17.53 -13.76 14.33
C GLY A 63 -18.68 -12.77 14.16
N ASN A 64 -18.38 -11.48 14.03
CA ASN A 64 -19.39 -10.47 13.74
C ASN A 64 -19.91 -10.60 12.30
N THR A 65 -21.16 -10.21 12.10
CA THR A 65 -21.79 -10.13 10.77
C THR A 65 -22.05 -8.68 10.41
N SER A 66 -21.80 -8.33 9.14
CA SER A 66 -22.09 -6.99 8.59
C SER A 66 -22.88 -7.13 7.30
N THR A 67 -23.81 -6.20 7.07
CA THR A 67 -24.65 -6.20 5.86
C THR A 67 -24.41 -4.91 5.07
N VAL A 68 -24.15 -5.06 3.77
CA VAL A 68 -23.99 -3.96 2.81
C VAL A 68 -25.21 -3.94 1.89
N PRO A 69 -25.94 -2.82 1.76
CA PRO A 69 -27.04 -2.71 0.82
C PRO A 69 -26.54 -2.69 -0.64
N ILE A 70 -27.29 -3.30 -1.55
CA ILE A 70 -27.11 -3.20 -2.99
C ILE A 70 -28.10 -2.17 -3.51
N TYR A 71 -27.57 -1.02 -3.94
CA TYR A 71 -28.39 0.04 -4.52
C TYR A 71 -27.89 0.43 -5.92
N PRO A 72 -28.77 0.47 -6.94
CA PRO A 72 -30.15 -0.02 -6.92
C PRO A 72 -30.24 -1.56 -6.75
N PRO A 73 -31.34 -2.08 -6.18
CA PRO A 73 -31.54 -3.53 -6.06
C PRO A 73 -31.49 -4.24 -7.41
N MET A 74 -31.01 -5.48 -7.39
CA MET A 74 -31.00 -6.36 -8.56
C MET A 74 -32.41 -6.86 -8.88
N LYS A 75 -32.71 -7.03 -10.16
CA LYS A 75 -33.93 -7.71 -10.62
C LYS A 75 -33.70 -9.19 -10.88
N SER A 76 -32.45 -9.58 -11.14
CA SER A 76 -32.05 -10.96 -11.40
C SER A 76 -30.56 -11.16 -11.15
N TRP A 77 -30.13 -12.42 -11.02
CA TRP A 77 -28.73 -12.77 -10.80
C TRP A 77 -27.79 -12.39 -11.95
N SER A 78 -28.30 -12.09 -13.15
CA SER A 78 -27.46 -11.60 -14.25
C SER A 78 -26.93 -10.19 -14.01
N GLU A 79 -27.59 -9.41 -13.14
CA GLU A 79 -27.17 -8.05 -12.79
C GLU A 79 -26.05 -8.03 -11.74
N ALA A 80 -25.77 -9.16 -11.06
CA ALA A 80 -24.83 -9.24 -9.95
C ALA A 80 -23.43 -8.72 -10.31
N ARG A 81 -22.91 -9.11 -11.49
CA ARG A 81 -21.60 -8.64 -11.96
C ARG A 81 -21.58 -7.13 -12.13
N VAL A 82 -22.60 -6.56 -12.76
CA VAL A 82 -22.68 -5.11 -13.01
C VAL A 82 -22.75 -4.37 -11.67
N ARG A 83 -23.60 -4.83 -10.74
CA ARG A 83 -23.72 -4.23 -9.40
C ARG A 83 -22.43 -4.27 -8.61
N THR A 84 -21.75 -5.41 -8.54
CA THR A 84 -20.49 -5.53 -7.80
C THR A 84 -19.40 -4.63 -8.39
N VAL A 85 -19.35 -4.49 -9.72
CA VAL A 85 -18.38 -3.59 -10.38
C VAL A 85 -18.70 -2.12 -10.08
N GLU A 86 -19.97 -1.72 -10.11
CA GLU A 86 -20.40 -0.37 -9.75
C GLU A 86 -20.06 -0.03 -8.29
N MET A 87 -20.38 -0.94 -7.36
CA MET A 87 -20.06 -0.80 -5.94
C MET A 87 -18.55 -0.72 -5.70
N ASP A 88 -17.73 -1.46 -6.45
CA ASP A 88 -16.26 -1.41 -6.33
C ASP A 88 -15.73 -0.06 -6.78
N ARG A 89 -16.22 0.44 -7.92
CA ARG A 89 -15.86 1.77 -8.42
C ARG A 89 -16.25 2.87 -7.43
N GLU A 90 -17.46 2.81 -6.88
CA GLU A 90 -17.93 3.77 -5.89
C GLU A 90 -17.09 3.72 -4.61
N SER A 91 -16.88 2.53 -4.05
CA SER A 91 -16.11 2.33 -2.83
C SER A 91 -14.67 2.82 -3.00
N ARG A 92 -14.01 2.48 -4.12
CA ARG A 92 -12.65 2.96 -4.39
C ARG A 92 -12.58 4.47 -4.52
N LYS A 93 -13.54 5.08 -5.23
CA LYS A 93 -13.61 6.54 -5.36
C LYS A 93 -13.77 7.21 -4.00
N ALA A 94 -14.67 6.69 -3.16
CA ALA A 94 -14.91 7.22 -1.82
C ALA A 94 -13.69 7.05 -0.88
N LEU A 95 -12.95 5.94 -1.01
CA LEU A 95 -11.77 5.64 -0.20
C LEU A 95 -10.46 6.24 -0.78
N GLY A 96 -10.52 6.91 -1.94
CA GLY A 96 -9.33 7.47 -2.60
C GLY A 96 -8.36 6.41 -3.14
N ILE A 97 -8.85 5.19 -3.39
CA ILE A 97 -8.07 4.04 -3.88
C ILE A 97 -7.99 4.08 -5.41
N SER A 98 -6.81 3.85 -5.95
CA SER A 98 -6.61 3.78 -7.40
C SER A 98 -7.22 2.47 -7.97
N PRO A 99 -7.80 2.50 -9.18
CA PRO A 99 -8.13 1.26 -9.89
C PRO A 99 -6.87 0.43 -10.18
N VAL A 100 -5.73 1.11 -10.36
CA VAL A 100 -4.43 0.48 -10.56
C VAL A 100 -3.81 0.06 -9.23
N SER A 101 -3.20 -1.13 -9.22
CA SER A 101 -2.47 -1.64 -8.06
C SER A 101 -0.98 -1.77 -8.34
N ILE A 102 -0.16 -1.42 -7.35
CA ILE A 102 1.27 -1.68 -7.37
C ILE A 102 1.52 -3.05 -6.74
N THR A 103 2.06 -3.96 -7.54
CA THR A 103 2.30 -5.36 -7.15
C THR A 103 3.78 -5.71 -7.06
N GLU A 104 4.65 -4.78 -7.44
CA GLU A 104 6.09 -4.99 -7.55
C GLU A 104 6.87 -3.83 -6.93
N TYR A 105 8.09 -4.14 -6.50
CA TYR A 105 9.04 -3.17 -5.98
C TYR A 105 10.01 -2.79 -7.09
N GLU A 106 10.19 -1.49 -7.31
CA GLU A 106 11.15 -0.98 -8.26
C GLU A 106 12.41 -0.47 -7.52
N PRO A 107 13.57 -1.16 -7.63
CA PRO A 107 14.82 -0.70 -7.01
C PRO A 107 15.36 0.57 -7.71
N PRO A 108 16.27 1.31 -7.07
CA PRO A 108 16.98 2.42 -7.74
C PRO A 108 17.79 1.87 -8.92
N LYS A 109 17.48 2.31 -10.15
CA LYS A 109 18.15 1.85 -11.39
C LYS A 109 18.93 2.94 -12.11
N ASN A 110 18.44 4.19 -12.10
CA ASN A 110 19.17 5.29 -12.74
C ASN A 110 20.32 5.75 -11.83
N ILE A 111 21.37 6.31 -12.45
CA ILE A 111 22.60 6.67 -11.73
C ILE A 111 22.34 7.67 -10.59
N PHE A 112 21.35 8.55 -10.77
CA PHE A 112 20.94 9.53 -9.77
C PHE A 112 20.38 8.87 -8.51
N HIS A 113 19.38 7.99 -8.64
CA HIS A 113 18.80 7.27 -7.50
C HIS A 113 19.80 6.33 -6.84
N VAL A 114 20.63 5.64 -7.62
CA VAL A 114 21.69 4.77 -7.07
C VAL A 114 22.67 5.59 -6.24
N THR A 115 23.08 6.77 -6.73
CA THR A 115 23.99 7.66 -6.00
C THR A 115 23.36 8.18 -4.72
N ILE A 116 22.11 8.67 -4.76
CA ILE A 116 21.40 9.15 -3.57
C ILE A 116 21.25 8.03 -2.55
N PHE A 117 20.80 6.84 -2.97
CA PHE A 117 20.64 5.70 -2.09
C PHE A 117 21.97 5.34 -1.41
N ALA A 118 23.07 5.28 -2.16
CA ALA A 118 24.40 5.00 -1.61
C ALA A 118 24.86 6.05 -0.59
N LEU A 119 24.65 7.33 -0.87
CA LEU A 119 24.98 8.44 0.06
C LEU A 119 24.13 8.38 1.33
N CYS A 120 22.84 8.07 1.21
CA CYS A 120 21.97 7.90 2.36
C CYS A 120 22.35 6.68 3.22
N VAL A 121 22.70 5.54 2.60
CA VAL A 121 23.23 4.37 3.32
C VAL A 121 24.51 4.74 4.06
N LEU A 122 25.43 5.44 3.40
CA LEU A 122 26.65 5.92 4.03
C LEU A 122 26.35 6.83 5.23
N ALA A 123 25.39 7.75 5.10
CA ALA A 123 24.98 8.62 6.20
C ALA A 123 24.42 7.83 7.38
N VAL A 124 23.58 6.80 7.13
CA VAL A 124 23.06 5.91 8.18
C VAL A 124 24.21 5.18 8.89
N VAL A 125 25.18 4.66 8.13
CA VAL A 125 26.37 4.01 8.70
C VAL A 125 27.17 5.00 9.55
N VAL A 126 27.42 6.21 9.05
CA VAL A 126 28.10 7.26 9.83
C VAL A 126 27.33 7.56 11.10
N PHE A 127 26.01 7.75 11.06
CA PHE A 127 25.22 8.06 12.25
C PHE A 127 25.25 6.93 13.30
N ALA A 128 25.28 5.67 12.85
CA ALA A 128 25.37 4.51 13.73
C ALA A 128 26.77 4.31 14.34
N THR A 129 27.82 4.70 13.60
CA THR A 129 29.22 4.37 13.94
C THR A 129 30.03 5.57 14.42
N LYS A 130 29.51 6.81 14.33
CA LYS A 130 30.23 8.04 14.69
C LYS A 130 30.83 8.05 16.10
N GLN A 131 30.22 7.32 17.05
CA GLN A 131 30.73 7.16 18.41
C GLN A 131 32.08 6.42 18.50
N TRP A 132 32.46 5.69 17.44
CA TRP A 132 33.75 5.00 17.32
C TRP A 132 34.77 5.77 16.48
N ILE A 133 34.40 6.95 15.95
CA ILE A 133 35.28 7.82 15.20
C ILE A 133 35.89 8.81 16.20
N ALA A 134 37.11 8.51 16.66
CA ALA A 134 37.82 9.28 17.67
C ALA A 134 39.32 9.44 17.31
N PRO A 135 40.03 10.41 17.91
CA PRO A 135 41.47 10.56 17.73
C PRO A 135 42.22 9.24 17.93
N GLY A 136 43.18 8.93 17.04
CA GLY A 136 43.91 7.65 17.05
C GLY A 136 43.27 6.56 16.17
N THR A 137 42.06 6.76 15.66
CA THR A 137 41.44 5.83 14.70
C THR A 137 41.82 6.19 13.27
N PHE A 138 41.91 5.18 12.39
CA PHE A 138 42.28 5.40 10.98
C PHE A 138 41.36 6.40 10.27
N VAL A 139 40.05 6.30 10.49
CA VAL A 139 39.07 7.22 9.88
C VAL A 139 39.30 8.66 10.34
N TYR A 140 39.50 8.86 11.65
CA TYR A 140 39.71 10.19 12.23
C TYR A 140 41.04 10.81 11.77
N ASP A 141 42.13 10.04 11.83
CA ASP A 141 43.48 10.58 11.63
C ASP A 141 43.94 10.62 10.17
N LYS A 142 43.36 9.79 9.28
CA LYS A 142 43.83 9.64 7.89
C LYS A 142 42.80 10.00 6.83
N ILE A 143 41.50 9.87 7.12
CA ILE A 143 40.45 10.16 6.13
C ILE A 143 39.87 11.55 6.35
N LEU A 144 39.37 11.81 7.56
CA LEU A 144 38.67 13.06 7.88
C LEU A 144 39.52 14.35 7.84
N PRO A 145 40.88 14.35 7.87
CA PRO A 145 41.64 15.58 7.62
C PRO A 145 41.42 16.15 6.21
N PHE A 146 41.01 15.34 5.23
CA PHE A 146 40.66 15.79 3.88
C PHE A 146 39.19 16.22 3.75
N TRP A 147 38.37 16.00 4.80
CA TRP A 147 36.99 16.47 4.83
C TRP A 147 36.95 17.99 5.05
N PRO A 148 36.05 18.75 4.37
CA PRO A 148 35.89 20.17 4.63
C PRO A 148 35.60 20.47 6.10
N GLY A 149 36.49 21.22 6.76
CA GLY A 149 36.40 21.53 8.20
C GLY A 149 37.05 20.49 9.13
N GLY A 150 37.58 19.39 8.58
CA GLY A 150 38.31 18.38 9.33
C GLY A 150 37.45 17.44 10.18
N PRO A 151 38.08 16.58 11.01
CA PRO A 151 37.40 15.56 11.79
C PRO A 151 36.39 16.10 12.81
N GLU A 152 36.75 17.17 13.53
CA GLU A 152 35.89 17.77 14.55
C GLU A 152 34.60 18.34 13.94
N TRP A 153 34.73 19.05 12.81
CA TRP A 153 33.56 19.56 12.09
C TRP A 153 32.68 18.45 11.57
N PHE A 154 33.26 17.36 11.03
CA PHE A 154 32.52 16.19 10.58
C PHE A 154 31.69 15.56 11.70
N LEU A 155 32.27 15.38 12.89
CA LEU A 155 31.56 14.83 14.04
C LEU A 155 30.48 15.78 14.54
N TRP A 156 30.79 17.07 14.62
CA TRP A 156 29.83 18.10 15.01
C TRP A 156 28.61 18.11 14.08
N ILE A 157 28.83 18.17 12.75
CA ILE A 157 27.72 18.23 11.80
C ILE A 157 26.94 16.92 11.79
N SER A 158 27.62 15.78 11.87
CA SER A 158 26.96 14.47 11.95
C SER A 158 26.07 14.36 13.19
N ASN A 159 26.50 14.90 14.34
CA ASN A 159 25.68 14.97 15.55
C ASN A 159 24.51 15.94 15.39
N ALA A 160 24.74 17.11 14.80
CA ALA A 160 23.74 18.15 14.62
C ALA A 160 22.60 17.70 13.68
N ILE A 161 22.91 16.97 12.60
CA ILE A 161 21.93 16.59 11.58
C ILE A 161 21.32 15.20 11.78
N ALA A 162 21.92 14.30 12.56
CA ALA A 162 21.46 12.92 12.66
C ALA A 162 19.98 12.81 13.08
N LEU A 163 19.60 13.47 14.17
CA LEU A 163 18.22 13.41 14.67
C LEU A 163 17.22 14.10 13.72
N PRO A 164 17.48 15.32 13.18
CA PRO A 164 16.64 15.92 12.15
C PRO A 164 16.45 15.05 10.91
N VAL A 165 17.52 14.45 10.37
CA VAL A 165 17.45 13.59 9.18
C VAL A 165 16.61 12.34 9.45
N VAL A 166 16.84 11.67 10.59
CA VAL A 166 16.02 10.52 10.98
C VAL A 166 14.54 10.92 11.11
N GLY A 167 14.25 12.06 11.73
CA GLY A 167 12.89 12.59 11.85
C GLY A 167 12.22 12.84 10.50
N ILE A 168 12.94 13.43 9.54
CA ILE A 168 12.46 13.66 8.17
C ILE A 168 12.14 12.33 7.50
N HIS A 169 13.04 11.34 7.55
CA HIS A 169 12.84 10.06 6.88
C HIS A 169 11.67 9.26 7.50
N VAL A 170 11.48 9.35 8.82
CA VAL A 170 10.29 8.79 9.48
C VAL A 170 9.03 9.47 8.97
N ALA A 171 9.00 10.80 8.93
CA ALA A 171 7.85 11.56 8.43
C ALA A 171 7.52 11.24 6.96
N GLU A 172 8.54 11.17 6.10
CA GLU A 172 8.40 10.79 4.69
C GLU A 172 7.87 9.36 4.54
N THR A 173 8.34 8.43 5.36
CA THR A 173 7.92 7.02 5.34
C THR A 173 6.49 6.86 5.83
N VAL A 174 6.08 7.57 6.89
CA VAL A 174 4.69 7.61 7.33
C VAL A 174 3.80 8.18 6.22
N TYR A 175 4.21 9.29 5.60
CA TYR A 175 3.47 9.88 4.49
C TYR A 175 3.36 8.91 3.30
N LEU A 176 4.45 8.25 2.91
CA LEU A 176 4.46 7.25 1.84
C LEU A 176 3.46 6.12 2.12
N ASP A 177 3.44 5.61 3.35
CA ASP A 177 2.53 4.54 3.76
C ASP A 177 1.06 4.95 3.66
N TYR A 178 0.68 6.04 4.33
CA TYR A 178 -0.71 6.47 4.41
C TYR A 178 -1.22 7.04 3.09
N ALA A 179 -0.43 7.87 2.41
CA ALA A 179 -0.92 8.61 1.24
C ALA A 179 -0.77 7.82 -0.07
N LYS A 180 0.21 6.90 -0.18
CA LYS A 180 0.57 6.27 -1.46
C LYS A 180 0.43 4.75 -1.44
N LEU A 181 1.07 4.05 -0.51
CA LEU A 181 1.03 2.57 -0.48
C LEU A 181 -0.41 2.07 -0.34
N TYR A 182 -1.18 2.66 0.57
CA TYR A 182 -2.61 2.35 0.72
C TYR A 182 -3.41 2.64 -0.57
N LYS A 183 -3.24 3.84 -1.13
CA LYS A 183 -3.92 4.27 -2.36
C LYS A 183 -3.71 3.30 -3.53
N TYR A 184 -2.50 2.76 -3.66
CA TYR A 184 -2.12 1.84 -4.74
C TYR A 184 -2.24 0.35 -4.33
N GLY A 185 -2.97 0.07 -3.26
CA GLY A 185 -3.36 -1.30 -2.88
C GLY A 185 -2.22 -2.18 -2.38
N VAL A 186 -1.12 -1.57 -1.90
CA VAL A 186 -0.01 -2.28 -1.25
C VAL A 186 -0.44 -2.62 0.18
N VAL A 187 -0.52 -3.92 0.48
CA VAL A 187 -1.00 -4.41 1.78
C VAL A 187 0.06 -4.17 2.85
N ARG A 188 -0.29 -3.43 3.91
CA ARG A 188 0.59 -3.22 5.07
C ARG A 188 1.08 -4.54 5.66
N GLY A 189 2.37 -4.62 5.98
CA GLY A 189 3.01 -5.84 6.50
C GLY A 189 3.32 -6.90 5.44
N SER A 190 2.93 -6.73 4.17
CA SER A 190 3.40 -7.61 3.10
C SER A 190 4.91 -7.42 2.82
N ALA A 191 5.53 -8.41 2.19
CA ALA A 191 6.93 -8.29 1.76
C ALA A 191 7.16 -7.09 0.83
N LEU A 192 6.18 -6.77 -0.03
CA LEU A 192 6.22 -5.59 -0.89
C LEU A 192 6.20 -4.29 -0.08
N TRP A 193 5.33 -4.21 0.93
CA TRP A 193 5.26 -3.07 1.82
C TRP A 193 6.58 -2.84 2.55
N PHE A 194 7.18 -3.89 3.13
CA PHE A 194 8.47 -3.79 3.80
C PHE A 194 9.58 -3.30 2.86
N LYS A 195 9.59 -3.71 1.59
CA LYS A 195 10.57 -3.20 0.61
C LYS A 195 10.43 -1.70 0.40
N TRP A 196 9.22 -1.19 0.23
CA TRP A 196 8.98 0.25 0.05
C TRP A 196 9.29 1.06 1.32
N ILE A 197 8.88 0.56 2.49
CA ILE A 197 9.15 1.21 3.78
C ILE A 197 10.65 1.25 4.07
N ALA A 198 11.36 0.14 3.90
CA ALA A 198 12.81 0.09 4.11
C ALA A 198 13.54 1.05 3.15
N SER A 199 13.14 1.08 1.88
CA SER A 199 13.74 1.99 0.91
C SER A 199 13.49 3.46 1.27
N SER A 200 12.25 3.80 1.65
CA SER A 200 11.87 5.15 2.08
C SER A 200 12.61 5.58 3.35
N MET A 201 12.82 4.67 4.31
CA MET A 201 13.61 4.99 5.49
C MET A 201 15.08 5.30 5.14
N ILE A 202 15.62 4.68 4.09
CA ILE A 202 16.99 4.93 3.64
C ILE A 202 17.08 6.23 2.85
N GLU A 203 16.34 6.35 1.74
CA GLU A 203 16.55 7.43 0.77
C GLU A 203 15.43 8.49 0.74
N GLY A 204 14.42 8.34 1.60
CA GLY A 204 13.31 9.27 1.71
C GLY A 204 12.53 9.44 0.41
N ARG A 205 12.49 10.67 -0.08
CA ARG A 205 11.87 11.07 -1.35
C ARG A 205 12.25 10.21 -2.56
N GLY A 206 13.44 9.63 -2.62
CA GLY A 206 13.83 8.75 -3.74
C GLY A 206 12.89 7.54 -3.91
N ALA A 207 12.39 6.97 -2.81
CA ALA A 207 11.41 5.89 -2.85
C ALA A 207 10.02 6.39 -3.30
N TYR A 208 9.65 7.61 -2.89
CA TYR A 208 8.41 8.27 -3.30
C TYR A 208 8.34 8.48 -4.81
N ASP A 209 9.42 9.00 -5.41
CA ASP A 209 9.46 9.27 -6.84
C ASP A 209 9.31 7.98 -7.64
N ARG A 210 9.95 6.89 -7.19
CA ARG A 210 9.84 5.59 -7.85
C ARG A 210 8.46 4.99 -7.77
N ILE A 211 7.79 5.02 -6.61
CA ILE A 211 6.43 4.48 -6.52
C ILE A 211 5.46 5.28 -7.41
N MET A 212 5.63 6.59 -7.49
CA MET A 212 4.80 7.43 -8.35
C MET A 212 5.06 7.17 -9.84
N ALA A 213 6.32 6.95 -10.23
CA ALA A 213 6.66 6.55 -11.59
C ALA A 213 6.06 5.17 -11.94
N THR A 214 6.10 4.20 -11.02
CA THR A 214 5.45 2.89 -11.20
C THR A 214 3.93 3.03 -11.33
N ALA A 215 3.30 3.87 -10.50
CA ALA A 215 1.87 4.15 -10.58
C ALA A 215 1.49 4.74 -11.94
N GLN A 216 2.17 5.81 -12.36
CA GLN A 216 1.93 6.49 -13.64
C GLN A 216 2.10 5.55 -14.83
N LYS A 217 3.15 4.72 -14.82
CA LYS A 217 3.35 3.72 -15.87
C LYS A 217 2.16 2.77 -15.98
N LYS A 218 1.68 2.24 -14.85
CA LYS A 218 0.55 1.32 -14.84
C LYS A 218 -0.78 2.00 -15.20
N GLU A 219 -0.98 3.25 -14.81
CA GLU A 219 -2.13 4.07 -15.22
C GLU A 219 -2.15 4.26 -16.75
N LEU A 220 -1.01 4.59 -17.36
CA LEU A 220 -0.88 4.70 -18.81
C LEU A 220 -1.09 3.36 -19.55
N GLU A 221 -0.63 2.25 -18.97
CA GLU A 221 -0.88 0.90 -19.52
C GLU A 221 -2.37 0.54 -19.49
N ASP A 222 -3.07 0.85 -18.39
CA ASP A 222 -4.51 0.63 -18.23
C ASP A 222 -5.33 1.50 -19.20
N GLU A 223 -4.93 2.75 -19.44
CA GLU A 223 -5.57 3.63 -20.43
C GLU A 223 -5.41 3.10 -21.86
N LYS A 224 -4.20 2.62 -22.22
CA LYS A 224 -3.95 2.03 -23.55
C LYS A 224 -4.74 0.76 -23.81
N GLN A 225 -5.09 0.00 -22.78
CA GLN A 225 -5.90 -1.22 -22.93
C GLN A 225 -7.39 -0.93 -23.11
N LYS A 226 -7.85 0.30 -22.80
CA LYS A 226 -9.25 0.72 -22.96
C LYS A 226 -9.55 1.30 -24.35
N HIS A 227 -8.53 1.58 -25.15
CA HIS A 227 -8.61 2.11 -26.52
C HIS A 227 -8.21 1.03 -27.53
#